data_AF-A0A949GPN3-F1
#
_entry.id   AF-A0A949GPN3-F1
#
_cell.length_a   1.000
_cell.length_b   1.000
_cell.length_c   1.000
_cell.angle_alpha   90.00
_cell.angle_beta   90.00
_cell.angle_gamma   90.00
#
_symmetry.space_group_name_H-M   'P 1'
#
loop_
_entity.id
_entity.type
_entity.pdbx_description
1 polymer ?
#
loop_
_entity_poly.entity_id
_entity_poly.type
_entity_poly.pdbx_seq_one_letter_code
_entity_poly.pdbx_strand_id
1 'polypeptide(L)'
;MTWLISDRSFEAAMLFIRDLASRIADDAKDGLQITADGLASYKAAVPLQFGQRGHFAQLMRHYSETPDKDPARKYSPDICTGIKIE
;
A
#
# COMPACT_ATOMS: atom_id res chain seq x y z
N MET A 1 7.47 2.60 14.89
CA MET A 1 6.94 3.77 14.16
C MET A 1 8.04 4.30 13.25
N THR A 2 7.77 4.47 11.95
CA THR A 2 8.68 5.05 10.95
C THR A 2 7.89 6.04 10.09
N TRP A 3 8.54 7.09 9.58
CA TRP A 3 7.97 8.04 8.63
C TRP A 3 9.07 8.64 7.76
N LEU A 4 8.72 9.01 6.53
CA LEU A 4 9.61 9.69 5.59
C LEU A 4 8.81 10.75 4.83
N ILE A 5 9.32 11.98 4.79
CA ILE A 5 8.81 13.04 3.92
C ILE A 5 9.77 13.13 2.74
N SER A 6 9.31 12.72 1.57
CA SER A 6 10.12 12.68 0.34
C SER A 6 9.21 12.63 -0.89
N ASP A 7 9.81 12.49 -2.07
CA ASP A 7 9.09 12.29 -3.32
C ASP A 7 8.57 10.84 -3.45
N ARG A 8 7.89 10.54 -4.56
CA ARG A 8 7.39 9.18 -4.87
C ARG A 8 8.41 8.35 -5.67
N SER A 9 9.70 8.62 -5.48
CA SER A 9 10.76 7.89 -6.16
C SER A 9 10.93 6.48 -5.58
N PHE A 10 11.60 5.62 -6.35
CA PHE A 10 12.01 4.30 -5.87
C PHE A 10 12.99 4.40 -4.70
N GLU A 11 13.91 5.37 -4.73
CA GLU A 11 14.88 5.64 -3.67
C GLU A 11 14.18 5.96 -2.34
N ALA A 12 13.17 6.84 -2.38
CA ALA A 12 12.37 7.18 -1.21
C ALA A 12 11.64 5.95 -0.63
N ALA A 13 11.03 5.13 -1.49
CA ALA A 13 10.39 3.88 -1.07
C ALA A 13 11.40 2.92 -0.42
N MET A 14 12.60 2.77 -0.98
CA MET A 14 13.67 1.94 -0.43
C MET A 14 14.14 2.42 0.95
N LEU A 15 14.34 3.73 1.12
CA LEU A 15 14.75 4.31 2.41
C LEU A 15 13.69 4.06 3.49
N PHE A 16 12.41 4.26 3.15
CA PHE A 16 11.30 4.02 4.07
C PHE A 16 11.19 2.54 4.46
N ILE A 17 11.19 1.63 3.49
CA ILE A 17 11.06 0.19 3.74
C ILE A 17 12.28 -0.36 4.50
N ARG A 18 13.48 0.16 4.25
CA ARG A 18 14.69 -0.21 5.00
C ARG A 18 14.62 0.23 6.47
N ASP A 19 14.17 1.45 6.73
CA ASP A 19 13.95 1.91 8.11
C ASP A 19 12.82 1.15 8.81
N LEU A 20 11.78 0.75 8.08
CA LEU A 20 10.76 -0.14 8.62
C LEU A 20 11.36 -1.50 9.03
N ALA A 21 12.13 -2.13 8.15
CA ALA A 21 12.69 -3.45 8.37
C ALA A 21 13.72 -3.50 9.50
N SER A 22 14.45 -2.40 9.74
CA SER A 22 15.41 -2.31 10.85
C SER A 22 14.73 -2.28 12.23
N ARG A 23 13.44 -1.95 12.29
CA ARG A 23 12.67 -1.80 13.52
C ARG A 23 11.78 -3.01 13.84
N ILE A 24 11.65 -3.95 12.91
CA ILE A 24 10.90 -5.19 13.11
C ILE A 24 11.88 -6.24 13.65
N ALA A 25 11.48 -6.96 14.70
CA ALA A 25 12.26 -8.05 15.27
C ALA A 25 12.45 -9.18 14.24
N ASP A 26 13.60 -9.85 14.26
CA ASP A 26 13.96 -10.80 13.19
C ASP A 26 13.02 -12.00 13.08
N ASP A 27 12.45 -12.45 14.21
CA ASP A 27 11.45 -13.50 14.30
C ASP A 27 10.09 -13.07 13.73
N ALA A 28 9.74 -11.78 13.88
CA ALA A 28 8.52 -11.20 13.33
C ALA A 28 8.60 -10.84 11.84
N LYS A 29 9.78 -10.96 11.20
CA LYS A 29 9.93 -10.75 9.75
C LYS A 29 9.41 -11.93 8.94
N ASP A 30 9.39 -13.12 9.52
CA ASP A 30 8.84 -14.32 8.89
C ASP A 30 7.31 -14.25 8.85
N GLY A 31 6.74 -14.26 7.64
CA GLY A 31 5.30 -14.21 7.45
C GLY A 31 4.70 -12.81 7.62
N LEU A 32 5.52 -11.76 7.73
CA LEU A 32 5.06 -10.38 7.77
C LEU A 32 4.29 -10.04 6.48
N GLN A 33 3.07 -9.54 6.63
CA GLN A 33 2.26 -9.02 5.52
C GLN A 33 2.25 -7.49 5.54
N ILE A 34 2.63 -6.88 4.42
CA ILE A 34 2.59 -5.43 4.20
C ILE A 34 1.53 -5.13 3.15
N THR A 35 0.58 -4.26 3.48
CA THR A 35 -0.40 -3.73 2.54
C THR A 35 -0.27 -2.22 2.41
N ALA A 36 -0.11 -1.72 1.19
CA ALA A 36 -0.02 -0.29 0.91
C ALA A 36 -0.88 0.11 -0.29
N ASP A 37 -1.10 1.41 -0.44
CA ASP A 37 -1.70 1.99 -1.64
C ASP A 37 -0.78 1.81 -2.86
N GLY A 38 -1.34 2.05 -4.05
CA GLY A 38 -0.84 1.60 -5.36
C GLY A 38 0.53 2.08 -5.84
N LEU A 39 1.43 2.59 -4.99
CA LEU A 39 2.77 3.02 -5.43
C LEU A 39 3.58 1.81 -5.89
N ALA A 40 3.84 1.74 -7.21
CA ALA A 40 4.50 0.61 -7.85
C ALA A 40 5.87 0.27 -7.25
N SER A 41 6.61 1.27 -6.75
CA SER A 41 7.91 1.10 -6.12
C SER A 41 7.90 0.11 -4.94
N TYR A 42 6.80 -0.02 -4.20
CA TYR A 42 6.71 -0.94 -3.07
C TYR A 42 6.73 -2.42 -3.50
N LYS A 43 6.26 -2.74 -4.72
CA LYS A 43 6.32 -4.11 -5.27
C LYS A 43 7.76 -4.62 -5.38
N ALA A 44 8.72 -3.71 -5.58
CA ALA A 44 10.14 -4.04 -5.63
C ALA A 44 10.86 -3.80 -4.30
N ALA A 45 10.55 -2.70 -3.59
CA ALA A 45 11.24 -2.34 -2.36
C ALA A 45 11.02 -3.35 -1.22
N VAL A 46 9.81 -3.90 -1.08
CA VAL A 46 9.50 -4.86 -0.02
C VAL A 46 10.28 -6.18 -0.19
N PRO A 47 10.25 -6.85 -1.36
CA PRO A 47 11.07 -8.06 -1.57
C PRO A 47 12.57 -7.82 -1.44
N LEU A 48 13.08 -6.64 -1.83
CA LEU A 48 14.50 -6.33 -1.69
C LEU A 48 14.96 -6.26 -0.22
N GLN A 49 14.07 -5.84 0.69
CA GLN A 49 14.42 -5.67 2.09
C GLN A 49 14.04 -6.87 2.98
N PHE A 50 12.94 -7.54 2.67
CA PHE A 50 12.43 -8.68 3.44
C PHE A 50 12.67 -10.04 2.78
N GLY A 51 13.18 -10.06 1.54
CA GLY A 51 13.37 -11.29 0.78
C GLY A 51 12.06 -12.04 0.56
N GLN A 52 12.14 -13.37 0.60
CA GLN A 52 10.98 -14.27 0.51
C GLN A 52 10.16 -14.36 1.81
N ARG A 53 10.57 -13.66 2.87
CA ARG A 53 9.96 -13.76 4.21
C ARG A 53 8.79 -12.79 4.40
N GLY A 54 8.85 -11.65 3.70
CA GLY A 54 7.82 -10.63 3.71
C GLY A 54 6.92 -10.72 2.48
N HIS A 55 5.62 -10.61 2.70
CA HIS A 55 4.61 -10.61 1.65
C HIS A 55 4.09 -9.19 1.43
N PHE A 56 3.96 -8.78 0.17
CA PHE A 56 3.37 -7.50 -0.20
C PHE A 56 2.08 -7.72 -0.99
N ALA A 57 1.06 -6.93 -0.68
CA ALA A 57 -0.18 -6.92 -1.44
C ALA A 57 -0.78 -5.50 -1.50
N GLN A 58 -1.43 -5.16 -2.62
CA GLN A 58 -2.14 -3.90 -2.82
C GLN A 58 -3.64 -4.14 -2.74
N LEU A 59 -4.33 -3.32 -1.96
CA LEU A 59 -5.79 -3.33 -1.88
C LEU A 59 -6.37 -2.33 -2.89
N MET A 60 -7.07 -2.85 -3.90
CA MET A 60 -7.77 -2.04 -4.90
C MET A 60 -9.27 -2.06 -4.64
N ARG A 61 -9.86 -0.86 -4.50
CA ARG A 61 -11.31 -0.69 -4.41
C ARG A 61 -11.86 -0.28 -5.77
N HIS A 62 -12.88 -1.01 -6.22
CA HIS A 62 -13.60 -0.70 -7.45
C HIS A 62 -14.82 0.15 -7.12
N TYR A 63 -14.94 1.27 -7.82
CA TYR A 63 -16.04 2.20 -7.66
C TYR A 63 -16.79 2.30 -8.98
N SER A 64 -18.12 2.32 -8.93
CA SER A 64 -18.96 2.54 -10.10
C SER A 64 -19.98 3.64 -9.82
N GLU A 65 -20.41 4.30 -10.89
CA GLU A 65 -21.40 5.38 -10.81
C GLU A 65 -22.63 4.93 -10.01
N THR A 66 -23.05 5.82 -9.12
CA THR A 66 -24.35 5.69 -8.48
C THR A 66 -25.42 6.10 -9.49
N PRO A 67 -26.52 5.34 -9.66
CA PRO A 67 -27.58 5.71 -10.62
C PRO A 67 -28.23 7.07 -10.33
N ASP A 68 -28.18 7.52 -9.07
CA ASP A 68 -28.82 8.72 -8.59
C ASP A 68 -27.90 9.95 -8.71
N LYS A 69 -28.42 11.03 -9.33
CA LYS A 69 -27.67 12.23 -9.71
C LYS A 69 -28.00 13.45 -8.85
N ASP A 70 -28.44 13.24 -7.61
CA ASP A 70 -28.75 14.32 -6.67
C ASP A 70 -27.53 15.25 -6.47
N PRO A 71 -27.70 16.60 -6.55
CA PRO A 71 -26.66 17.58 -6.26
C PRO A 71 -25.90 17.35 -4.93
N ALA A 72 -26.54 16.76 -3.93
CA ALA A 72 -25.92 16.43 -2.64
C ALA A 72 -24.75 15.42 -2.77
N ARG A 73 -24.68 14.64 -3.85
CA ARG A 73 -23.66 13.60 -4.06
C ARG A 73 -22.43 14.07 -4.83
N LYS A 74 -22.36 15.33 -5.27
CA LYS A 74 -21.23 15.89 -6.04
C LYS A 74 -19.85 15.70 -5.39
N TYR A 75 -19.80 15.63 -4.06
CA TYR A 75 -18.58 15.41 -3.28
C TYR A 75 -18.57 14.07 -2.53
N SER A 76 -19.55 13.20 -2.78
CA SER A 76 -19.56 11.84 -2.24
C SER A 76 -18.78 10.92 -3.18
N PRO A 77 -17.96 10.01 -2.64
CA PRO A 77 -17.37 8.96 -3.45
C PRO A 77 -18.48 8.06 -4.04
N ASP A 78 -18.19 7.50 -5.21
CA ASP A 78 -19.03 6.50 -5.85
C ASP A 78 -19.20 5.25 -4.97
N ILE A 79 -20.16 4.39 -5.34
CA ILE A 79 -20.40 3.16 -4.58
C ILE A 79 -19.23 2.21 -4.82
N CYS A 80 -18.61 1.75 -3.72
CA CYS A 80 -17.63 0.68 -3.77
C CYS A 80 -18.36 -0.63 -4.13
N THR A 81 -18.15 -1.15 -5.34
CA THR A 81 -18.82 -2.35 -5.86
C THR A 81 -17.95 -3.59 -5.81
N GLY A 82 -16.68 -3.46 -5.47
CA GLY A 82 -15.79 -4.61 -5.36
C GLY A 82 -14.43 -4.26 -4.76
N ILE A 83 -13.73 -5.31 -4.34
CA ILE A 83 -12.38 -5.23 -3.80
C ILE A 83 -11.54 -6.31 -4.47
N LYS A 84 -10.33 -5.95 -4.91
CA LYS A 84 -9.33 -6.88 -5.42
C LYS A 84 -8.03 -6.70 -4.65
N ILE A 85 -7.36 -7.82 -4.39
CA ILE A 85 -6.02 -7.86 -3.82
C ILE A 85 -5.07 -8.26 -4.95
N GLU A 86 -3.98 -7.51 -5.13
CA GLU A 86 -2.92 -7.79 -6.12
C GLU A 86 -1.54 -7.85 -5.47
#